data_AF-A0A967P5K8-F1
#
_entry.id   AF-A0A967P5K8-F1
#
_cell.length_a   1.000
_cell.length_b   1.000
_cell.length_c   1.000
_cell.angle_alpha   90.00
_cell.angle_beta   90.00
_cell.angle_gamma   90.00
#
_symmetry.space_group_name_H-M   'P 1'
#
loop_
_entity.id
_entity.type
_entity.pdbx_description
1 polymer ?
#
loop_
_entity_poly.entity_id
_entity_poly.type
_entity_poly.pdbx_seq_one_letter_code
_entity_poly.pdbx_strand_id
1 'polypeptide(L)'
;AEIAAHKGAFPGYAANAKPMLRVIGKHRAAAERIDPHLCPRELWDAAQEAWARAEELGRAHGYRNAQMTVLAPTGTIGLLM
;
A
#
# COMPACT_ATOMS: atom_id res chain seq x y z
N ALA A 1 -6.89 -3.65 1.18
CA ALA A 1 -7.96 -3.62 2.20
C ALA A 1 -9.28 -4.13 1.63
N GLU A 2 -9.59 -3.88 0.35
CA GLU A 2 -10.77 -4.43 -0.35
C GLU A 2 -10.94 -5.96 -0.16
N ILE A 3 -9.87 -6.75 -0.32
CA ILE A 3 -9.93 -8.19 -0.08
C ILE A 3 -10.30 -8.52 1.38
N ALA A 4 -9.84 -7.72 2.34
CA ALA A 4 -10.15 -7.93 3.75
C ALA A 4 -11.61 -7.58 4.07
N ALA A 5 -12.23 -6.66 3.34
CA ALA A 5 -13.65 -6.36 3.47
C ALA A 5 -14.53 -7.59 3.19
N HIS A 6 -14.09 -8.46 2.26
CA HIS A 6 -14.83 -9.67 1.88
C HIS A 6 -14.34 -10.95 2.60
N LYS A 7 -13.04 -11.05 2.91
CA LYS A 7 -12.42 -12.28 3.41
C LYS A 7 -11.83 -12.17 4.82
N GLY A 8 -11.94 -11.01 5.46
CA GLY A 8 -11.28 -10.71 6.73
C GLY A 8 -9.80 -10.38 6.60
N ALA A 9 -9.24 -9.82 7.67
CA ALA A 9 -7.81 -9.51 7.77
C ALA A 9 -6.95 -10.77 8.01
N PHE A 10 -5.62 -10.64 7.89
CA PHE A 10 -4.72 -11.76 8.22
C PHE A 10 -4.76 -12.13 9.72
N PRO A 11 -4.43 -13.38 10.08
CA PRO A 11 -4.32 -13.80 11.48
C PRO A 11 -3.34 -12.94 12.28
N GLY A 12 -3.78 -12.36 13.40
CA GLY A 12 -2.94 -11.46 14.22
C GLY A 12 -2.99 -9.99 13.82
N TYR A 13 -3.82 -9.60 12.83
CA TYR A 13 -3.99 -8.19 12.46
C TYR A 13 -4.39 -7.32 13.65
N ALA A 14 -5.26 -7.80 14.56
CA ALA A 14 -5.71 -7.02 15.72
C ALA A 14 -4.54 -6.50 16.57
N ALA A 15 -3.52 -7.33 16.81
CA ALA A 15 -2.30 -6.92 17.52
C ALA A 15 -1.41 -5.99 16.67
N ASN A 16 -1.42 -6.17 15.35
CA ASN A 16 -0.60 -5.40 14.39
C ASN A 16 -1.29 -4.15 13.81
N ALA A 17 -2.56 -3.87 14.17
CA ALA A 17 -3.37 -2.87 13.48
C ALA A 17 -2.74 -1.48 13.57
N LYS A 18 -2.32 -1.07 14.77
CA LYS A 18 -1.68 0.23 15.02
C LYS A 18 -0.38 0.43 14.23
N PRO A 19 0.64 -0.44 14.33
CA PRO A 19 1.86 -0.27 13.54
C PRO A 19 1.62 -0.40 12.03
N MET A 20 0.69 -1.24 11.58
CA MET A 20 0.38 -1.39 10.16
C MET A 20 -0.29 -0.14 9.57
N LEU A 21 -1.33 0.39 10.22
CA LEU A 21 -1.97 1.64 9.83
C LEU A 21 -0.98 2.81 9.85
N ARG A 22 -0.04 2.82 10.80
CA ARG A 22 1.04 3.83 10.84
C ARG A 22 1.92 3.75 9.59
N VAL A 23 2.28 2.56 9.11
CA VAL A 23 3.08 2.40 7.88
C VAL A 23 2.29 2.88 6.66
N ILE A 24 1.00 2.56 6.58
CA ILE A 24 0.14 3.02 5.48
C ILE A 24 0.00 4.54 5.48
N GLY A 25 -0.16 5.16 6.66
CA GLY A 25 -0.13 6.62 6.79
C GLY A 25 1.20 7.24 6.34
N LYS A 26 2.34 6.55 6.56
CA LYS A 26 3.64 7.00 6.02
C LYS A 26 3.67 6.96 4.50
N HIS A 27 3.08 5.96 3.87
CA HIS A 27 3.00 5.89 2.41
C HIS A 27 2.16 7.03 1.83
N ARG A 28 1.00 7.32 2.44
CA ARG A 28 0.18 8.48 2.07
C ARG A 28 0.95 9.79 2.19
N ALA A 29 1.59 10.03 3.33
CA ALA A 29 2.39 11.23 3.54
C ALA A 29 3.60 11.31 2.58
N ALA A 30 4.17 10.18 2.17
CA ALA A 30 5.24 10.16 1.19
C ALA A 30 4.74 10.49 -0.22
N ALA A 31 3.54 10.02 -0.58
CA ALA A 31 2.92 10.36 -1.86
C ALA A 31 2.67 11.88 -1.98
N GLU A 32 2.19 12.52 -0.91
CA GLU A 32 1.99 13.98 -0.83
C GLU A 32 3.29 14.78 -1.08
N ARG A 33 4.45 14.17 -0.90
CA ARG A 33 5.77 14.80 -1.04
C ARG A 33 6.43 14.57 -2.39
N ILE A 34 5.78 13.83 -3.31
CA ILE A 34 6.28 13.65 -4.67
C ILE A 34 6.26 15.01 -5.37
N ASP A 35 7.39 15.41 -5.95
CA ASP A 35 7.50 16.63 -6.74
C ASP A 35 6.61 16.53 -7.99
N PRO A 36 5.58 17.40 -8.13
CA PRO A 36 4.69 17.39 -9.28
C PRO A 36 5.39 17.70 -10.61
N HIS A 37 6.59 18.28 -10.61
CA HIS A 37 7.35 18.54 -11.84
C HIS A 37 8.08 17.29 -12.36
N LEU A 38 8.29 16.30 -11.49
CA LEU A 38 8.96 15.03 -11.83
C LEU A 38 7.95 13.91 -12.14
N CYS A 39 6.65 14.19 -12.09
CA CYS A 39 5.60 13.19 -12.22
C CYS A 39 4.44 13.74 -13.08
N PRO A 40 3.96 13.01 -14.09
CA PRO A 40 2.73 13.34 -14.79
C PRO A 40 1.57 13.53 -13.80
N ARG A 41 0.78 14.60 -14.00
CA ARG A 41 -0.29 14.99 -13.08
C ARG A 41 -1.25 13.85 -12.74
N GLU A 42 -1.63 13.07 -13.74
CA GLU A 42 -2.56 11.94 -13.61
C GLU A 42 -2.00 10.84 -12.70
N LEU A 43 -0.70 10.55 -12.80
CA LEU A 43 -0.04 9.56 -11.93
C LEU A 43 0.10 10.07 -10.50
N TRP A 44 0.39 11.37 -10.35
CA TRP A 44 0.43 12.00 -9.03
C TRP A 44 -0.95 11.92 -8.36
N ASP A 45 -2.02 12.36 -9.03
CA ASP A 45 -3.39 12.30 -8.50
C ASP A 45 -3.79 10.86 -8.15
N ALA A 46 -3.49 9.89 -9.03
CA ALA A 46 -3.77 8.48 -8.78
C ALA A 46 -3.00 7.93 -7.56
N ALA A 47 -1.75 8.33 -7.36
CA ALA A 47 -0.97 7.92 -6.19
C ALA A 47 -1.58 8.47 -4.89
N GLN A 48 -1.99 9.73 -4.89
CA GLN A 48 -2.68 10.35 -3.76
C GLN A 48 -3.97 9.60 -3.40
N GLU A 49 -4.81 9.35 -4.40
CA GLU A 49 -6.06 8.64 -4.22
C GLU A 49 -5.84 7.21 -3.73
N ALA A 50 -4.91 6.47 -4.34
CA ALA A 50 -4.65 5.08 -4.00
C ALA A 50 -4.25 4.93 -2.52
N TRP A 51 -3.38 5.80 -2.00
CA TRP A 51 -2.97 5.75 -0.60
C TRP A 51 -4.03 6.24 0.37
N ALA A 52 -4.83 7.25 -0.01
CA ALA A 52 -5.98 7.68 0.77
C ALA A 52 -6.99 6.52 0.94
N ARG A 53 -7.37 5.87 -0.17
CA ARG A 53 -8.28 4.71 -0.16
C ARG A 53 -7.68 3.53 0.64
N ALA A 54 -6.39 3.28 0.48
CA ALA A 54 -5.71 2.20 1.21
C ALA A 54 -5.72 2.41 2.73
N GLU A 55 -5.61 3.66 3.19
CA GLU A 55 -5.71 4.02 4.59
C GLU A 55 -7.15 3.91 5.09
N GLU A 56 -8.11 4.51 4.37
CA GLU A 56 -9.54 4.52 4.72
C GLU A 56 -10.09 3.10 4.88
N LEU A 57 -9.97 2.30 3.82
CA LEU A 57 -10.44 0.92 3.82
C LEU A 57 -9.66 0.06 4.83
N GLY A 58 -8.38 0.37 5.03
CA GLY A 58 -7.55 -0.31 6.03
C GLY A 58 -8.01 -0.07 7.45
N ARG A 59 -8.49 1.13 7.77
CA ARG A 59 -9.09 1.45 9.07
C ARG A 59 -10.40 0.72 9.28
N ALA A 60 -11.21 0.59 8.24
CA ALA A 60 -12.52 -0.07 8.32
C ALA A 60 -12.43 -1.60 8.37
N HIS A 61 -11.54 -2.21 7.57
CA HIS A 61 -11.56 -3.66 7.31
C HIS A 61 -10.24 -4.37 7.62
N GLY A 62 -9.17 -3.63 7.89
CA GLY A 62 -7.82 -4.17 7.99
C GLY A 62 -7.24 -4.61 6.64
N TYR A 63 -6.20 -5.46 6.71
CA TYR A 63 -5.48 -5.95 5.53
C TYR A 63 -5.46 -7.47 5.50
N ARG A 64 -5.63 -8.06 4.30
CA ARG A 64 -5.68 -9.51 4.13
C ARG A 64 -4.31 -10.17 4.20
N ASN A 65 -3.26 -9.44 3.80
CA ASN A 65 -1.89 -9.93 3.71
C ASN A 65 -1.04 -9.20 4.75
N ALA A 66 -0.23 -9.95 5.51
CA ALA A 66 0.71 -9.37 6.48
C ALA A 66 1.90 -8.67 5.80
N GLN A 67 2.27 -9.12 4.59
CA GLN A 67 3.27 -8.52 3.72
C GLN A 67 2.68 -8.33 2.33
N MET A 68 2.91 -7.15 1.73
CA MET A 68 2.35 -6.80 0.42
C MET A 68 3.35 -7.07 -0.72
N THR A 69 4.61 -6.70 -0.53
CA THR A 69 5.63 -6.74 -1.58
C THR A 69 6.90 -7.42 -1.08
N VAL A 70 7.62 -8.02 -2.03
CA VAL A 70 8.99 -8.51 -1.86
C VAL A 70 9.73 -8.22 -3.17
N LEU A 71 10.91 -7.62 -3.07
CA LEU A 71 11.79 -7.43 -4.22
C LEU A 71 12.83 -8.55 -4.19
N ALA A 72 12.58 -9.60 -4.97
CA ALA A 72 13.49 -10.73 -5.11
C ALA A 72 14.53 -10.46 -6.21
N PRO A 73 15.74 -11.05 -6.14
CA PRO A 73 16.68 -11.03 -7.26
C PRO A 73 16.08 -11.68 -8.51
N THR A 74 16.01 -10.94 -9.61
CA THR A 74 15.42 -11.40 -10.87
C THR A 74 16.49 -12.02 -11.77
N GLY A 75 17.07 -13.17 -11.39
CA GLY A 75 18.22 -13.83 -12.03
C GLY A 75 18.13 -13.97 -13.56
N THR A 76 17.83 -15.16 -14.10
CA THR A 76 17.79 -15.35 -15.56
C THR A 76 16.61 -14.62 -16.22
N ILE A 77 15.50 -14.42 -15.51
CA ILE A 77 14.34 -13.68 -16.04
C ILE A 77 14.71 -12.21 -16.33
N GLY A 78 15.63 -11.62 -15.56
CA GLY A 78 16.11 -10.26 -15.81
C GLY A 78 16.90 -10.11 -17.11
N LEU A 79 17.29 -11.20 -17.77
CA LEU A 79 17.92 -11.15 -19.10
C LEU A 79 16.88 -11.07 -20.25
N LEU A 80 15.61 -11.35 -19.96
CA LEU A 80 14.52 -11.43 -20.93
C LEU A 80 13.48 -10.30 -20.79
N MET A 81 13.59 -9.46 -19.75
CA MET A 81 12.75 -8.27 -19.52
C MET A 81 13.40 -7.04 -20.14
#